data_AF-A0A527ZCW8-F1
#
_entry.id   AF-A0A527ZCW8-F1
#
_cell.length_a   1.000
_cell.length_b   1.000
_cell.length_c   1.000
_cell.angle_alpha   90.00
_cell.angle_beta   90.00
_cell.angle_gamma   90.00
#
_symmetry.space_group_name_H-M   'P 1'
#
loop_
_entity.id
_entity.type
_entity.pdbx_description
1 polymer ?
#
loop_
_entity_poly.entity_id
_entity_poly.type
_entity_poly.pdbx_seq_one_letter_code
_entity_poly.pdbx_strand_id
1 'polypeptide(L)' 'PIAASAEKTAKIVKGAELRVYKNGCHGLAQVDPDTFNADVLAFIKG' A
#
# COMPACT_ATOMS: atom_id res chain seq x y z
N PRO A 1 -1.62 -12.71 -2.19
CA PRO A 1 -0.24 -12.66 -2.75
C PRO A 1 -0.08 -11.44 -3.68
N ILE A 2 1.04 -10.72 -3.62
CA ILE A 2 1.25 -9.44 -4.34
C ILE A 2 1.07 -9.60 -5.85
N ALA A 3 1.78 -10.54 -6.49
CA ALA A 3 1.72 -10.76 -7.93
C ALA A 3 0.34 -11.25 -8.44
N ALA A 4 -0.47 -11.84 -7.57
CA ALA A 4 -1.78 -12.36 -7.94
C ALA A 4 -2.83 -11.25 -8.10
N SER A 5 -2.73 -10.17 -7.33
CA SER A 5 -3.76 -9.11 -7.26
C SER A 5 -3.18 -7.69 -7.30
N ALA A 6 -2.29 -7.32 -6.39
CA ALA A 6 -1.87 -5.93 -6.20
C ALA A 6 -1.30 -5.28 -7.47
N GLU A 7 -0.38 -5.97 -8.17
CA GLU A 7 0.19 -5.47 -9.43
C GLU A 7 -0.85 -5.33 -10.56
N LYS A 8 -1.84 -6.24 -10.60
CA LYS A 8 -2.89 -6.19 -11.60
C LYS A 8 -3.83 -5.02 -11.34
N THR A 9 -4.22 -4.81 -10.09
CA THR A 9 -5.06 -3.69 -9.67
C THR A 9 -4.42 -2.35 -10.01
N ALA A 10 -3.14 -2.16 -9.67
CA ALA A 10 -2.42 -0.91 -9.95
C ALA A 10 -2.34 -0.57 -11.45
N LYS A 11 -2.38 -1.57 -12.34
CA LYS A 11 -2.35 -1.37 -13.79
C LYS A 11 -3.69 -0.96 -14.40
N ILE A 12 -4.81 -1.34 -13.78
CA ILE A 12 -6.16 -1.15 -14.36
C ILE A 12 -6.93 0.01 -13.69
N VAL A 13 -6.60 0.37 -12.46
CA VAL A 13 -7.25 1.47 -11.74
C VAL A 13 -6.49 2.76 -11.99
N LYS A 14 -7.13 3.72 -12.69
CA LYS A 14 -6.53 5.02 -12.98
C LYS A 14 -6.18 5.76 -11.68
N GLY A 15 -4.93 6.20 -11.57
CA GLY A 15 -4.42 6.92 -10.40
C GLY A 15 -4.12 6.03 -9.18
N ALA A 16 -4.12 4.71 -9.34
CA ALA A 16 -3.69 3.82 -8.27
C ALA A 16 -2.17 3.86 -8.07
N GLU A 17 -1.74 3.79 -6.80
CA GLU A 17 -0.35 3.62 -6.41
C GLU A 17 -0.13 2.24 -5.77
N LEU A 18 0.99 1.60 -6.08
CA LEU A 18 1.41 0.35 -5.45
C LEU A 18 2.63 0.59 -4.54
N ARG A 19 2.38 0.66 -3.24
CA ARG A 19 3.42 0.69 -2.20
C ARG A 19 3.65 -0.72 -1.66
N VAL A 20 4.89 -1.22 -1.76
CA VAL A 20 5.26 -2.56 -1.27
C VAL A 20 6.13 -2.44 -0.02
N TYR A 21 5.64 -3.00 1.09
CA TYR A 21 6.39 -3.09 2.34
C TYR A 21 7.13 -4.43 2.38
N LYS A 22 8.45 -4.41 2.21
CA LYS A 22 9.27 -5.62 2.21
C LYS A 22 9.16 -6.31 3.57
N ASN A 23 8.81 -7.60 3.57
CA ASN A 23 8.57 -8.41 4.78
C ASN A 23 7.44 -7.84 5.69
N GLY A 24 6.56 -7.02 5.14
CA GLY A 24 5.46 -6.40 5.89
C GLY A 24 4.49 -7.44 6.46
N CYS A 25 3.94 -7.13 7.64
CA CYS A 25 2.89 -7.94 8.26
C CYS A 25 1.56 -7.78 7.50
N HIS A 26 0.72 -8.83 7.50
CA HIS A 26 -0.65 -8.72 7.00
C HIS A 26 -1.46 -7.64 7.76
N GLY A 27 -1.21 -7.49 9.07
CA GLY A 27 -1.79 -6.46 9.93
C GLY A 27 -0.95 -5.19 10.03
N LEU A 28 -0.33 -4.73 8.94
CA LEU A 28 0.60 -3.59 8.93
C LEU A 28 0.04 -2.34 9.63
N ALA A 29 -1.22 -2.01 9.39
CA ALA A 29 -1.88 -0.83 9.99
C ALA A 29 -1.95 -0.88 11.54
N GLN A 30 -1.79 -2.06 12.14
CA GLN A 30 -1.77 -2.24 13.60
C GLN A 30 -0.35 -2.45 14.15
N VAL A 31 0.52 -3.15 13.42
CA VAL A 31 1.88 -3.48 13.86
C VAL A 31 2.84 -2.29 13.67
N ASP A 32 2.63 -1.49 12.64
CA ASP A 32 3.41 -0.30 12.33
C ASP A 32 2.48 0.84 11.84
N PRO A 33 1.65 1.38 12.75
CA PRO A 33 0.65 2.39 12.41
C PRO A 33 1.29 3.70 11.94
N ASP A 34 2.47 4.05 12.45
CA ASP A 34 3.11 5.32 12.12
C ASP A 34 3.57 5.35 10.65
N THR A 35 4.27 4.31 10.20
CA THR A 35 4.68 4.19 8.79
C THR A 35 3.46 4.12 7.88
N PHE A 36 2.46 3.29 8.23
CA PHE A 36 1.26 3.13 7.42
C PHE A 36 0.48 4.44 7.28
N ASN A 37 0.24 5.15 8.39
CA ASN A 37 -0.53 6.39 8.39
C ASN A 37 0.21 7.53 7.67
N ALA A 38 1.55 7.59 7.77
CA ALA A 38 2.34 8.57 7.04
C ALA A 38 2.22 8.38 5.53
N ASP A 39 2.29 7.14 5.04
CA ASP A 39 2.16 6.82 3.62
C ASP A 39 0.73 7.08 3.09
N VAL A 40 -0.31 6.76 3.87
CA VAL A 40 -1.69 7.09 3.51
C VAL A 40 -1.90 8.61 3.47
N LEU A 41 -1.36 9.35 4.43
CA LEU A 41 -1.46 10.80 4.45
C LEU A 41 -0.73 11.44 3.26
N ALA A 42 0.43 10.92 2.87
CA ALA A 42 1.15 11.36 1.68
C ALA A 42 0.30 11.14 0.42
N PHE A 43 -0.27 9.94 0.25
CA PHE A 43 -1.17 9.64 -0.86
C PHE A 43 -2.38 10.57 -0.95
N ILE A 44 -3.01 10.90 0.19
CA ILE A 44 -4.17 11.81 0.24
C ILE A 44 -3.81 13.24 -0.17
N LYS A 45 -2.58 13.68 0.11
CA LYS A 45 -2.13 15.05 -0.19
C LYS A 45 -1.76 15.26 -1.66
N GLY A 46 -1.49 14.18 -2.41
CA GLY A 46 -1.06 14.23 -3.81
C GLY A 46 0.43 14.50 -3.93
#